data_AF-A0A0Q8UQ71-F1
#
_entry.id   AF-A0A0Q8UQ71-F1
#
_cell.length_a   1.000
_cell.length_b   1.000
_cell.length_c   1.000
_cell.angle_alpha   90.00
_cell.angle_beta   90.00
_cell.angle_gamma   90.00
#
_symmetry.space_group_name_H-M   'P 1'
#
loop_
_entity.id
_entity.type
_entity.pdbx_description
1 polymer ?
#
loop_
_entity_poly.entity_id
_entity_poly.type
_entity_poly.pdbx_seq_one_letter_code
_entity_poly.pdbx_strand_id
1 'polypeptide(L)'
;MRGIVVWALLTVAVVLVVIGGAVLLFVPATFGWTAYSPLSSSTFSGMYPLTEERAIGATCAIVGLLIGAGLVGWGIGRRSASRPGQDDEQP
;
A
#
# COMPACT_ATOMS: atom_id res chain seq x y z
N MET A 1 -9.80 -21.13 12.53
CA MET A 1 -9.16 -19.88 13.01
C MET A 1 -8.16 -19.29 12.02
N ARG A 2 -7.15 -20.02 11.52
CA ARG A 2 -6.13 -19.47 10.60
C ARG A 2 -6.66 -18.82 9.32
N GLY A 3 -7.73 -19.35 8.71
CA GLY A 3 -8.35 -18.76 7.52
C GLY A 3 -8.97 -17.38 7.80
N ILE A 4 -9.64 -17.21 8.94
CA ILE A 4 -10.29 -15.94 9.33
C ILE A 4 -9.24 -14.83 9.47
N VAL A 5 -8.07 -15.14 10.05
CA VAL A 5 -6.97 -14.18 10.21
C VAL A 5 -6.43 -13.72 8.85
N VAL A 6 -6.29 -14.63 7.89
CA VAL A 6 -5.82 -14.29 6.52
C VAL A 6 -6.83 -13.39 5.80
N TRP A 7 -8.12 -13.71 5.89
CA TRP A 7 -9.18 -12.88 5.30
C TRP A 7 -9.28 -11.50 5.96
N ALA A 8 -9.13 -11.42 7.27
CA ALA A 8 -9.09 -10.16 8.00
C ALA A 8 -7.89 -9.30 7.57
N LEU A 9 -6.69 -9.89 7.47
CA LEU A 9 -5.49 -9.21 7.01
C LEU A 9 -5.61 -8.70 5.57
N LEU A 10 -6.20 -9.49 4.66
CA LEU A 10 -6.48 -9.05 3.29
C LEU A 10 -7.46 -7.87 3.27
N THR A 11 -8.50 -7.92 4.09
CA THR A 11 -9.49 -6.85 4.18
C THR A 11 -8.82 -5.55 4.67
N VAL A 12 -8.00 -5.64 5.72
CA VAL A 12 -7.23 -4.51 6.24
C VAL A 12 -6.27 -3.95 5.19
N ALA A 13 -5.56 -4.82 4.46
CA ALA A 13 -4.66 -4.39 3.38
C ALA A 13 -5.39 -3.61 2.28
N VAL A 14 -6.53 -4.13 1.81
CA VAL A 14 -7.36 -3.45 0.81
C VAL A 14 -7.87 -2.11 1.34
N VAL A 15 -8.37 -2.07 2.58
CA VAL A 15 -8.86 -0.85 3.22
C VAL A 15 -7.74 0.20 3.32
N LEU A 16 -6.52 -0.18 3.73
CA LEU A 16 -5.38 0.74 3.80
C LEU A 16 -5.01 1.31 2.43
N VAL A 17 -5.01 0.48 1.38
CA VAL A 17 -4.69 0.93 0.01
C VAL A 17 -5.76 1.89 -0.50
N VAL A 18 -7.04 1.56 -0.31
CA VAL A 18 -8.16 2.40 -0.77
C VAL A 18 -8.18 3.73 -0.04
N ILE A 19 -8.08 3.73 1.30
CA ILE A 19 -8.10 4.96 2.09
C ILE A 19 -6.82 5.77 1.83
N GLY A 20 -5.65 5.14 1.86
CA GLY A 20 -4.38 5.80 1.61
C GLY A 20 -4.29 6.41 0.21
N GLY A 21 -4.74 5.67 -0.81
CA GLY A 21 -4.83 6.15 -2.19
C GLY A 21 -5.84 7.28 -2.34
N ALA A 22 -7.01 7.18 -1.71
CA ALA A 22 -8.01 8.25 -1.74
C ALA A 22 -7.50 9.53 -1.07
N VAL A 23 -6.86 9.41 0.10
CA VAL A 23 -6.23 10.55 0.78
C VAL A 23 -5.14 11.17 -0.08
N LEU A 24 -4.28 10.32 -0.66
CA LEU A 24 -3.19 10.77 -1.51
C LEU A 24 -3.70 11.55 -2.72
N LEU A 25 -4.76 11.07 -3.39
CA LEU A 25 -5.26 11.63 -4.66
C LEU A 25 -6.26 12.77 -4.50
N PHE A 26 -7.11 12.74 -3.47
CA PHE A 26 -8.26 13.64 -3.35
C PHE A 26 -8.11 14.70 -2.26
N VAL A 27 -7.17 14.57 -1.32
CA VAL A 27 -6.98 15.62 -0.30
C VAL A 27 -6.29 16.83 -0.93
N PRO A 28 -6.93 18.02 -0.90
CA PRO A 28 -6.33 19.25 -1.39
C PRO A 28 -5.12 19.58 -0.53
N ALA A 29 -4.00 19.93 -1.18
CA ALA A 29 -2.79 20.34 -0.49
C ALA A 29 -3.04 21.68 0.22
N THR A 30 -3.21 21.65 1.54
CA THR A 30 -3.27 22.85 2.36
C THR A 30 -1.91 23.12 2.99
N PHE A 31 -1.43 24.36 2.89
CA PHE A 31 -0.23 24.80 3.60
C PHE A 31 -0.71 25.58 4.82
N GLY A 32 -0.29 25.17 6.02
CA GLY A 32 -0.73 25.76 7.28
C GLY A 32 -0.36 27.24 7.44
N TRP A 33 -0.69 27.82 8.60
CA TRP A 33 -0.46 29.23 8.97
C TRP A 33 1.01 29.69 8.89
N THR A 34 1.96 28.77 8.70
CA THR A 34 3.39 29.03 8.50
C THR A 34 3.77 29.31 7.04
N ALA A 35 2.81 29.39 6.11
CA ALA A 35 3.02 29.75 4.71
C ALA A 35 3.38 31.25 4.53
N TYR A 36 4.54 31.67 5.02
CA TYR A 36 5.03 33.06 4.99
C TYR A 36 5.80 33.46 3.71
N SER A 37 5.73 32.67 2.62
CA SER A 37 6.54 32.91 1.41
C SER A 37 5.70 32.65 0.14
N PRO A 38 6.02 33.24 -1.04
CA PRO A 38 5.12 33.37 -2.19
C PRO A 38 4.76 32.04 -2.91
N LEU A 39 5.04 30.90 -2.28
CA LEU A 39 4.45 29.60 -2.59
C LEU A 39 2.91 29.57 -2.39
N SER A 40 2.31 30.60 -1.78
CA SER A 40 0.86 30.73 -1.62
C SER A 40 0.11 31.13 -2.90
N SER A 41 0.80 31.60 -3.95
CA SER A 41 0.16 32.16 -5.16
C SER A 41 0.53 31.48 -6.48
N SER A 42 1.50 30.56 -6.49
CA SER A 42 1.88 29.81 -7.70
C SER A 42 1.38 28.37 -7.66
N THR A 43 0.39 28.05 -8.50
CA THR A 43 0.11 26.67 -8.88
C THR A 43 1.31 26.16 -9.67
N PHE A 44 2.20 25.38 -9.05
CA PHE A 44 3.25 24.67 -9.77
C PHE A 44 2.62 23.62 -10.69
N SER A 45 2.33 24.02 -11.91
CA SER A 45 1.86 23.15 -12.99
C SER A 45 2.89 22.03 -13.22
N GLY A 46 2.56 20.81 -12.80
CA GLY A 46 3.37 19.61 -13.02
C GLY A 46 4.08 19.05 -11.79
N MET A 47 4.00 19.71 -10.62
CA MET A 47 4.59 19.20 -9.38
C MET A 47 3.49 18.74 -8.44
N TYR A 48 3.53 17.48 -7.98
CA TYR A 48 2.58 16.96 -7.00
C TYR A 48 3.09 17.31 -5.60
N PRO A 49 2.56 18.34 -4.91
CA PRO A 49 3.09 18.76 -3.63
C PRO A 49 2.90 17.65 -2.60
N LEU A 50 4.00 17.26 -1.95
CA LEU A 50 4.02 16.37 -0.80
C LEU A 50 3.66 17.19 0.44
N THR A 51 2.37 17.29 0.74
CA THR A 51 1.88 17.80 2.03
C THR A 51 1.87 16.69 3.07
N GLU A 52 1.87 17.05 4.36
CA GLU A 52 1.87 16.10 5.49
C GLU A 52 0.72 15.09 5.38
N GLU A 53 -0.47 15.57 5.03
CA GLU A 53 -1.68 14.77 4.83
C GLU A 53 -1.50 13.73 3.70
N ARG A 54 -0.87 14.13 2.60
CA ARG A 54 -0.59 13.26 1.45
C ARG A 54 0.54 12.28 1.75
N ALA A 55 1.53 12.68 2.55
CA ALA A 55 2.58 11.78 3.00
C ALA A 55 1.98 10.64 3.86
N ILE A 56 1.05 10.96 4.77
CA ILE A 56 0.32 9.95 5.55
C ILE A 56 -0.49 9.02 4.65
N GLY A 57 -1.18 9.58 3.64
CA GLY A 57 -1.91 8.79 2.64
C GLY A 57 -1.01 7.82 1.86
N ALA A 58 0.15 8.31 1.39
CA ALA A 58 1.14 7.49 0.69
C ALA A 58 1.70 6.38 1.58
N THR A 59 2.05 6.69 2.83
CA THR A 59 2.55 5.68 3.79
C THR A 59 1.50 4.60 4.04
N CYS A 60 0.23 4.98 4.24
CA CYS A 60 -0.86 4.00 4.39
C CYS A 60 -0.99 3.10 3.15
N ALA A 61 -0.97 3.69 1.95
CA ALA A 61 -1.07 2.92 0.72
C ALA A 61 0.09 1.91 0.55
N ILE A 62 1.32 2.33 0.84
CA ILE A 62 2.52 1.49 0.76
C ILE A 62 2.44 0.34 1.78
N VAL A 63 2.06 0.62 3.03
CA VAL A 63 1.92 -0.41 4.07
C VAL A 63 0.88 -1.44 3.68
N GLY A 64 -0.28 -1.01 3.17
CA GLY A 64 -1.32 -1.92 2.68
C GLY A 64 -0.83 -2.82 1.54
N LEU A 65 -0.06 -2.28 0.59
CA LEU A 65 0.57 -3.03 -0.50
C LEU A 65 1.58 -4.07 0.02
N LEU A 66 2.44 -3.71 0.97
CA LEU A 66 3.43 -4.63 1.53
C LEU A 66 2.77 -5.81 2.25
N ILE A 67 1.71 -5.55 3.02
CA ILE A 67 0.92 -6.60 3.68
C ILE A 67 0.28 -7.53 2.63
N GLY A 68 -0.33 -6.95 1.59
CA GLY A 68 -0.94 -7.70 0.49
C GLY A 68 0.08 -8.59 -0.25
N ALA A 69 1.22 -8.02 -0.63
CA ALA A 69 2.30 -8.75 -1.32
C ALA A 69 2.86 -9.89 -0.46
N GLY A 70 3.04 -9.65 0.85
CA GLY A 70 3.48 -10.68 1.79
C GLY A 70 2.50 -11.85 1.91
N LEU A 71 1.19 -11.56 1.98
CA LEU A 71 0.14 -12.60 2.03
C LEU A 71 0.06 -13.40 0.74
N VAL A 72 0.13 -12.74 -0.41
CA VAL A 72 0.13 -13.39 -1.72
C VAL A 72 1.36 -14.28 -1.88
N GLY A 73 2.55 -13.75 -1.57
CA GLY A 73 3.81 -14.51 -1.61
C GLY A 73 3.80 -15.72 -0.68
N TRP A 74 3.28 -15.56 0.54
CA TRP A 74 3.13 -16.66 1.50
C TRP A 74 2.15 -17.73 1.01
N GLY A 75 1.02 -17.32 0.43
CA GLY A 75 0.03 -18.24 -0.15
C GLY A 75 0.59 -19.06 -1.31
N ILE A 76 1.35 -18.42 -2.20
CA ILE A 76 2.01 -19.09 -3.34
C ILE A 76 3.10 -20.05 -2.84
N GLY A 77 3.95 -19.61 -1.89
CA GLY A 77 5.02 -20.43 -1.34
C GLY A 77 4.53 -21.72 -0.66
N ARG A 78 3.40 -21.66 0.06
CA ARG A 78 2.79 -22.85 0.66
C ARG A 78 2.23 -23.85 -0.36
N ARG A 79 1.70 -23.36 -1.49
CA ARG A 79 1.22 -24.23 -2.58
C ARG A 79 2.39 -24.91 -3.30
N SER A 80 3.53 -24.23 -3.44
CA SER A 80 4.72 -24.79 -4.09
C SER A 80 5.46 -25.81 -3.22
N ALA A 81 5.48 -25.64 -1.90
CA ALA A 81 6.05 -26.62 -0.97
C ALA A 81 5.29 -27.96 -0.92
N SER A 82 4.12 -28.04 -1.56
CA SER A 82 3.30 -29.26 -1.66
C SER A 82 3.51 -30.02 -2.98
N ARG A 83 4.57 -29.71 -3.77
CA ARG A 83 5.06 -30.59 -4.85
C ARG A 83 6.31 -31.36 -4.39
N PRO A 84 6.18 -32.43 -3.58
CA PRO A 84 7.13 -33.52 -3.57
C PRO A 84 6.79 -34.49 -4.70
N GLY A 85 7.70 -34.74 -5.63
CA GLY A 85 7.56 -35.83 -6.60
C GLY A 85 7.44 -35.37 -8.05
N GLN A 86 8.57 -34.92 -8.60
CA GLN A 86 8.86 -34.87 -10.03
C GLN A 86 10.39 -34.60 -10.09
N ASP A 87 11.34 -35.55 -10.15
CA ASP A 87 11.34 -36.90 -10.70
C ASP A 87 12.47 -37.69 -10.01
N ASP A 88 12.13 -38.64 -9.14
CA ASP A 88 13.02 -39.77 -8.83
C ASP A 88 12.85 -40.81 -9.96
N GLU A 89 13.08 -40.41 -11.21
CA GLU A 89 13.17 -41.36 -12.33
C GLU A 89 14.63 -41.84 -12.42
N GLN A 90 14.92 -42.86 -11.61
CA GLN A 90 15.90 -43.90 -11.91
C GLN A 90 15.14 -45.18 -12.24
N PRO A 91 15.60 -46.03 -13.18
CA PRO A 91 16.99 -46.51 -13.28
C PRO A 91 17.75 -46.16 -14.56
#